data_AF-A0A7X0JMH6-F1
#
_entry.id   AF-A0A7X0JMH6-F1
#
_cell.length_a   1.000
_cell.length_b   1.000
_cell.length_c   1.000
_cell.angle_alpha   90.00
_cell.angle_beta   90.00
_cell.angle_gamma   90.00
#
_symmetry.space_group_name_H-M   'P 1'
#
loop_
_entity.id
_entity.type
_entity.pdbx_description
1 polymer ?
#
loop_
_entity_poly.entity_id
_entity_poly.type
_entity_poly.pdbx_seq_one_letter_code
_entity_poly.pdbx_strand_id
1 'polypeptide(L)'
;MTRTKLSPRTRSIGAVLAVVSVLAGGSASAARIENPVAVFNGIDKITGRITTFDVYLNETVQYGALQVTPKVCYSRDETEAQKIDGFIEVDEITLDRKIRRIFTGWMFADSPGLNAVEHPIYDVWLTGCKQTSDVPAPARATN
;
A
#
# COMPACT_ATOMS: atom_id res chain seq x y z
N MET A 1 51.97 65.50 -27.82
CA MET A 1 50.67 65.30 -27.15
C MET A 1 49.96 64.14 -27.82
N THR A 2 50.03 62.95 -27.22
CA THR A 2 49.39 61.72 -27.70
C THR A 2 48.35 61.29 -26.66
N ARG A 3 47.06 61.28 -27.04
CA ARG A 3 46.00 60.59 -26.28
C ARG A 3 45.07 59.84 -27.22
N THR A 4 45.43 58.57 -27.35
CA THR A 4 44.69 57.32 -27.56
C THR A 4 43.15 57.37 -27.67
N LYS A 5 42.62 56.73 -28.73
CA LYS A 5 41.23 56.30 -28.89
C LYS A 5 40.83 55.26 -27.83
N LEU A 6 39.60 55.32 -27.34
CA LEU A 6 38.99 54.23 -26.57
C LEU A 6 37.51 54.04 -26.97
N SER A 7 37.22 52.90 -27.59
CA SER A 7 35.88 52.31 -27.69
C SER A 7 35.81 51.16 -26.70
N PRO A 8 34.74 51.05 -25.89
CA PRO A 8 34.40 49.80 -25.24
C PRO A 8 33.10 49.22 -25.79
N ARG A 9 33.22 47.99 -26.28
CA ARG A 9 32.17 47.03 -26.62
C ARG A 9 31.26 46.77 -25.40
N THR A 10 29.96 46.95 -25.55
CA THR A 10 28.95 46.49 -24.60
C THR A 10 28.91 44.97 -24.60
N ARG A 11 29.14 44.37 -23.43
CA ARG A 11 29.24 42.92 -23.19
C ARG A 11 27.86 42.32 -22.90
N SER A 12 27.38 41.45 -23.78
CA SER A 12 26.22 40.58 -23.55
C SER A 12 26.59 39.42 -22.60
N ILE A 13 26.47 39.61 -21.28
CA ILE A 13 26.81 38.56 -20.28
C ILE A 13 25.57 38.00 -19.55
N GLY A 14 24.37 38.55 -19.77
CA GLY A 14 23.17 38.19 -18.99
C GLY A 14 22.54 36.82 -19.29
N ALA A 15 22.86 36.16 -20.40
CA ALA A 15 22.06 35.01 -20.88
C ALA A 15 22.51 33.62 -20.41
N VAL A 16 23.70 33.47 -19.82
CA VAL A 16 24.26 32.13 -19.54
C VAL A 16 23.86 31.58 -18.16
N LEU A 17 23.55 32.44 -17.17
CA LEU A 17 23.25 32.00 -15.81
C LEU A 17 21.84 31.42 -15.61
N ALA A 18 20.90 31.66 -16.54
CA ALA A 18 19.52 31.18 -16.40
C ALA A 18 19.31 29.73 -16.91
N VAL A 19 20.26 29.16 -17.67
CA VAL A 19 20.08 27.85 -18.32
C VAL A 19 20.52 26.67 -17.43
N VAL A 20 21.39 26.90 -16.44
CA VAL A 20 21.96 25.82 -15.61
C VAL A 20 20.97 25.29 -14.56
N SER A 21 19.99 26.09 -14.13
CA SER A 21 19.06 25.73 -13.04
C SER A 21 18.03 24.65 -13.40
N VAL A 22 17.85 24.33 -14.69
CA VAL A 22 16.81 23.40 -15.17
C VAL A 22 17.26 21.93 -15.13
N LEU A 23 18.57 21.65 -15.01
CA LEU A 23 19.12 20.30 -15.11
C LEU A 23 19.34 19.58 -13.76
N ALA A 24 18.99 20.20 -12.63
CA ALA A 24 19.17 19.63 -11.30
C ALA A 24 17.89 19.01 -10.71
N GLY A 25 17.04 18.40 -11.55
CA GLY A 25 15.89 17.62 -11.11
C GLY A 25 16.33 16.29 -10.52
N GLY A 26 16.43 16.18 -9.19
CA GLY A 26 16.63 14.89 -8.53
C GLY A 26 15.43 13.96 -8.76
N SER A 27 15.67 12.69 -9.05
CA SER A 27 14.62 11.68 -9.16
C SER A 27 13.96 11.48 -7.79
N ALA A 28 12.68 11.83 -7.66
CA ALA A 28 11.89 11.47 -6.48
C ALA A 28 11.54 9.98 -6.56
N SER A 29 11.99 9.20 -5.57
CA SER A 29 11.69 7.76 -5.46
C SER A 29 10.61 7.55 -4.40
N ALA A 30 9.35 7.39 -4.83
CA ALA A 30 8.24 6.99 -3.96
C ALA A 30 8.16 5.45 -3.87
N ALA A 31 9.11 4.86 -3.15
CA ALA A 31 9.21 3.41 -3.00
C ALA A 31 8.05 2.87 -2.15
N ARG A 32 7.47 1.74 -2.56
CA ARG A 32 6.51 0.99 -1.74
C ARG A 32 7.27 0.19 -0.70
N ILE A 33 6.75 0.15 0.52
CA ILE A 33 7.29 -0.68 1.59
C ILE A 33 6.52 -2.01 1.60
N GLU A 34 7.22 -3.11 1.38
CA GLU A 34 6.67 -4.46 1.51
C GLU A 34 6.55 -4.86 2.97
N ASN A 35 5.39 -5.37 3.34
CA ASN A 35 5.10 -5.79 4.70
C ASN A 35 4.70 -7.28 4.74
N PRO A 36 5.27 -8.07 5.67
CA PRO A 36 4.95 -9.49 5.81
C PRO A 36 3.58 -9.76 6.45
N VAL A 37 2.95 -8.76 7.06
CA VAL A 37 1.65 -8.91 7.74
C VAL A 37 0.65 -7.89 7.21
N ALA A 38 -0.54 -8.37 6.86
CA ALA A 38 -1.72 -7.57 6.57
C ALA A 38 -2.67 -7.56 7.77
N VAL A 39 -3.25 -6.40 8.06
CA VAL A 39 -4.20 -6.20 9.15
C VAL A 39 -5.58 -6.01 8.54
N PHE A 40 -6.54 -6.78 9.02
CA PHE A 40 -7.92 -6.75 8.57
C PHE A 40 -8.85 -6.38 9.69
N ASN A 41 -9.94 -5.73 9.33
CA ASN A 41 -11.13 -5.71 10.16
C ASN A 41 -12.18 -6.61 9.53
N GLY A 42 -12.79 -7.42 10.36
CA GLY A 42 -13.99 -8.17 10.03
C GLY A 42 -15.17 -7.65 10.85
N ILE A 43 -16.33 -7.47 10.23
CA ILE A 43 -17.59 -7.24 10.96
C ILE A 43 -18.51 -8.44 10.80
N ASP A 44 -19.12 -8.86 11.90
CA ASP A 44 -20.26 -9.75 11.88
C ASP A 44 -21.53 -8.88 11.86
N LYS A 45 -22.26 -8.90 10.73
CA LYS A 45 -23.48 -8.12 10.51
C LYS A 45 -24.64 -8.55 11.41
N ILE A 46 -24.59 -9.75 11.98
CA ILE A 46 -25.61 -10.27 12.89
C ILE A 46 -25.40 -9.71 14.30
N THR A 47 -24.15 -9.69 14.77
CA THR A 47 -23.82 -9.21 16.12
C THR A 47 -23.39 -7.75 16.18
N GLY A 48 -23.04 -7.14 15.04
CA GLY A 48 -22.49 -5.80 14.94
C GLY A 48 -21.05 -5.66 15.48
N ARG A 49 -20.38 -6.76 15.83
CA ARG A 49 -19.04 -6.73 16.41
C ARG A 49 -17.98 -6.67 15.31
N ILE A 50 -17.09 -5.66 15.41
CA ILE A 50 -15.87 -5.57 14.60
C ILE A 50 -14.73 -6.26 15.34
N THR A 51 -13.97 -7.09 14.63
CA THR A 51 -12.77 -7.76 15.13
C THR A 51 -11.61 -7.43 14.22
N THR A 52 -10.49 -7.00 14.81
CA THR A 52 -9.24 -6.79 14.11
C THR A 52 -8.40 -8.06 14.22
N PHE A 53 -7.85 -8.51 13.09
CA PHE A 53 -6.98 -9.68 13.07
C PHE A 53 -5.83 -9.49 12.07
N ASP A 54 -4.69 -10.08 12.42
CA ASP A 54 -3.49 -10.05 11.61
C ASP A 54 -3.39 -11.32 10.78
N VAL A 55 -2.93 -11.18 9.54
CA VAL A 55 -2.70 -12.30 8.64
C VAL A 55 -1.34 -12.15 7.99
N TYR A 56 -0.50 -13.17 8.14
CA TYR A 56 0.78 -13.25 7.44
C TYR A 56 0.56 -13.47 5.94
N LEU A 57 1.46 -12.93 5.11
CA LEU A 57 1.36 -13.15 3.66
C LEU A 57 1.40 -14.64 3.32
N ASN A 58 0.55 -15.03 2.38
CA ASN A 58 0.32 -16.40 1.90
C ASN A 58 -0.25 -17.38 2.93
N GLU A 59 -0.56 -16.90 4.14
CA GLU A 59 -1.28 -17.68 5.12
C GLU A 59 -2.78 -17.41 5.03
N THR A 60 -3.57 -18.42 5.39
CA THR A 60 -5.03 -18.33 5.37
C THR A 60 -5.55 -18.26 6.79
N VAL A 61 -6.23 -17.17 7.14
CA VAL A 61 -6.93 -17.04 8.42
C VAL A 61 -8.43 -17.11 8.17
N GLN A 62 -9.13 -17.83 9.04
CA GLN A 62 -10.58 -17.96 8.97
C GLN A 62 -11.25 -16.90 9.86
N TYR A 63 -12.15 -16.12 9.26
CA TYR A 63 -13.05 -15.20 9.95
C TYR A 63 -14.51 -15.60 9.65
N GLY A 64 -15.18 -16.24 10.61
CA GLY A 64 -16.53 -16.77 10.41
C GLY A 64 -16.57 -17.82 9.30
N ALA A 65 -17.33 -17.54 8.24
CA ALA A 65 -17.42 -18.38 7.05
C ALA A 65 -16.40 -18.00 5.95
N LEU A 66 -15.57 -16.97 6.18
CA LEU A 66 -14.61 -16.47 5.19
C LEU A 66 -13.20 -16.94 5.52
N GLN A 67 -12.44 -17.30 4.49
CA GLN A 67 -11.02 -17.60 4.53
C GLN A 67 -10.28 -16.49 3.79
N VAL A 68 -9.46 -15.74 4.51
CA VAL A 68 -8.77 -14.55 4.01
C VAL A 68 -7.30 -14.87 3.81
N THR A 69 -6.80 -14.66 2.59
CA THR A 69 -5.41 -14.95 2.21
C THR A 69 -4.80 -13.74 1.51
N PRO A 70 -4.05 -12.88 2.22
CA PRO A 70 -3.30 -11.80 1.60
C PRO A 70 -2.09 -12.36 0.84
N LYS A 71 -1.89 -11.94 -0.40
CA LYS A 71 -0.69 -12.28 -1.18
C LYS A 71 0.38 -11.20 -1.08
N VAL A 72 -0.06 -9.94 -0.98
CA VAL A 72 0.81 -8.77 -0.97
C VAL A 72 0.21 -7.70 -0.06
N CYS A 73 1.04 -6.97 0.68
CA CYS A 73 0.65 -5.84 1.50
C CYS A 73 1.72 -4.73 1.40
N TYR A 74 1.33 -3.57 0.85
CA TYR A 74 2.21 -2.41 0.70
C TYR A 74 1.78 -1.27 1.62
N SER A 75 2.75 -0.60 2.21
CA SER A 75 2.56 0.69 2.88
C SER A 75 3.47 1.75 2.27
N ARG A 76 3.29 3.00 2.71
CA ARG A 76 4.17 4.14 2.38
C ARG A 76 4.95 4.58 3.60
N ASP A 77 5.99 5.36 3.37
CA ASP A 77 6.73 6.02 4.44
C ASP A 77 5.87 7.10 5.10
N GLU A 78 6.24 7.51 6.31
CA GLU A 78 5.48 8.48 7.11
C GLU A 78 5.51 9.90 6.54
N THR A 79 6.43 10.21 5.61
CA THR A 79 6.53 11.55 5.00
C THR A 79 5.58 11.76 3.83
N GLU A 80 5.01 10.67 3.30
CA GLU A 80 3.95 10.68 2.28
C GLU A 80 2.57 10.44 2.92
N ALA A 81 1.51 10.84 2.21
CA ALA A 81 0.15 10.42 2.55
C ALA A 81 0.07 8.88 2.64
N GLN A 82 -0.36 8.39 3.80
CA GLN A 82 -0.51 6.96 4.03
C GLN A 82 -1.46 6.39 2.99
N LYS A 83 -0.94 5.46 2.19
CA LYS A 83 -1.69 4.68 1.21
C LYS A 83 -1.33 3.23 1.38
N ILE A 84 -2.28 2.49 1.91
CA ILE A 84 -2.10 1.07 2.18
C ILE A 84 -2.96 0.29 1.19
N ASP A 85 -2.29 -0.52 0.38
CA ASP A 85 -2.91 -1.38 -0.63
C ASP A 85 -2.39 -2.81 -0.50
N GLY A 86 -3.27 -3.77 -0.75
CA GLY A 86 -2.92 -5.19 -0.71
C GLY A 86 -3.69 -5.98 -1.74
N PHE A 87 -3.11 -7.09 -2.19
CA PHE A 87 -3.81 -8.05 -3.05
C PHE A 87 -4.30 -9.23 -2.20
N ILE A 88 -5.62 -9.43 -2.15
CA ILE A 88 -6.28 -10.38 -1.26
C ILE A 88 -7.08 -11.38 -2.07
N GLU A 89 -7.02 -12.64 -1.67
CA GLU A 89 -7.96 -13.69 -2.03
C GLU A 89 -8.87 -13.97 -0.84
N VAL A 90 -10.19 -14.03 -1.08
CA VAL A 90 -11.16 -14.45 -0.07
C VAL A 90 -12.00 -15.59 -0.62
N ASP A 91 -12.00 -16.69 0.13
CA ASP A 91 -12.84 -17.86 -0.11
C ASP A 91 -13.96 -17.92 0.93
N GLU A 92 -15.14 -18.37 0.52
CA GLU A 92 -16.29 -18.64 1.38
C GLU A 92 -16.43 -20.14 1.61
N ILE A 93 -16.66 -20.53 2.86
CA ILE A 93 -17.07 -21.88 3.25
C ILE A 93 -18.60 -21.90 3.33
N THR A 94 -19.22 -22.55 2.36
CA THR A 94 -20.68 -22.68 2.28
C THR A 94 -21.24 -23.67 3.32
N LEU A 95 -22.56 -23.68 3.51
CA LEU A 95 -23.26 -24.61 4.41
C LEU A 95 -23.03 -26.09 4.04
N ASP A 96 -22.84 -26.39 2.75
CA ASP A 96 -22.49 -27.72 2.25
C ASP A 96 -20.98 -28.02 2.29
N ARG A 97 -20.20 -27.21 3.02
CA ARG A 97 -18.75 -27.34 3.22
C ARG A 97 -17.94 -27.29 1.92
N LYS A 98 -18.42 -26.55 0.92
CA LYS A 98 -17.64 -26.25 -0.29
C LYS A 98 -16.88 -24.95 -0.09
N ILE A 99 -15.67 -24.92 -0.61
CA ILE A 99 -14.82 -23.72 -0.61
C ILE A 99 -14.94 -23.08 -2.00
N ARG A 100 -15.33 -21.80 -2.04
CA ARG A 100 -15.48 -21.03 -3.27
C ARG A 100 -14.81 -19.67 -3.13
N ARG A 101 -14.03 -19.29 -4.13
CA ARG A 101 -13.51 -17.92 -4.27
C ARG A 101 -14.66 -16.93 -4.47
N ILE A 102 -14.81 -15.99 -3.55
CA ILE A 102 -15.78 -14.90 -3.67
C ILE A 102 -15.12 -13.56 -4.02
N PHE A 103 -13.82 -13.42 -3.73
CA PHE A 103 -13.07 -12.21 -4.03
C PHE A 103 -11.62 -12.52 -4.40
N THR A 104 -11.09 -11.78 -5.37
CA THR A 104 -9.67 -11.78 -5.74
C THR A 104 -9.36 -10.41 -6.32
N GLY A 105 -8.59 -9.59 -5.61
CA GLY A 105 -8.34 -8.23 -6.06
C GLY A 105 -7.57 -7.37 -5.08
N TRP A 106 -7.39 -6.12 -5.48
CA TRP A 106 -6.74 -5.09 -4.67
C TRP A 106 -7.73 -4.49 -3.67
N MET A 107 -7.35 -4.45 -2.40
CA MET A 107 -8.04 -3.72 -1.34
C MET A 107 -7.24 -2.48 -0.94
N PHE A 108 -7.95 -1.44 -0.50
CA PHE A 108 -7.37 -0.14 -0.12
C PHE A 108 -7.84 0.25 1.28
N ALA A 109 -6.90 0.46 2.21
CA ALA A 109 -7.26 0.78 3.59
C ALA A 109 -7.91 2.16 3.73
N ASP A 110 -7.50 3.14 2.91
CA ASP A 110 -8.06 4.51 2.96
C ASP A 110 -9.42 4.62 2.29
N SER A 111 -9.82 3.61 1.52
CA SER A 111 -11.11 3.58 0.84
C SER A 111 -11.68 2.17 0.82
N PRO A 112 -12.06 1.62 2.00
CA PRO A 112 -12.55 0.24 2.10
C PRO A 112 -13.76 -0.01 1.19
N GLY A 113 -14.66 0.98 1.06
CA GLY A 113 -15.86 0.86 0.23
C GLY A 113 -15.61 0.71 -1.28
N LEU A 114 -14.37 0.85 -1.76
CA LEU A 114 -14.04 0.64 -3.18
C LEU A 114 -13.90 -0.85 -3.54
N ASN A 115 -13.28 -1.65 -2.67
CA ASN A 115 -12.95 -3.06 -2.93
C ASN A 115 -12.94 -3.93 -1.66
N ALA A 116 -13.80 -3.66 -0.68
CA ALA A 116 -14.00 -4.57 0.45
C ALA A 116 -14.79 -5.82 0.03
N VAL A 117 -14.65 -6.90 0.79
CA VAL A 117 -15.52 -8.06 0.66
C VAL A 117 -16.78 -7.81 1.47
N GLU A 118 -17.90 -7.73 0.76
CA GLU A 118 -19.24 -7.66 1.33
C GLU A 118 -19.88 -9.04 1.22
N HIS A 119 -20.06 -9.72 2.35
CA HIS A 119 -20.78 -10.99 2.41
C HIS A 119 -22.04 -10.82 3.28
N PRO A 120 -23.14 -11.59 3.05
CA PRO A 120 -24.43 -11.34 3.70
C PRO A 120 -24.40 -11.33 5.22
N ILE A 121 -23.43 -12.03 5.82
CA ILE A 121 -23.26 -12.17 7.28
C ILE A 121 -21.97 -11.49 7.77
N TYR A 122 -20.94 -11.42 6.94
CA TYR A 122 -19.60 -10.99 7.35
C TYR A 122 -19.05 -10.02 6.33
N ASP A 123 -18.39 -8.94 6.75
CA ASP A 123 -17.54 -8.16 5.83
C ASP A 123 -16.10 -8.22 6.29
N VAL A 124 -15.20 -8.14 5.33
CA VAL A 124 -13.76 -8.07 5.59
C VAL A 124 -13.15 -7.00 4.70
N TRP A 125 -12.35 -6.13 5.32
CA TRP A 125 -11.59 -5.12 4.61
C TRP A 125 -10.20 -4.95 5.22
N LEU A 126 -9.24 -4.58 4.36
CA LEU A 126 -7.89 -4.23 4.74
C LEU A 126 -7.90 -2.92 5.54
N THR A 127 -7.15 -2.87 6.64
CA THR A 127 -6.98 -1.66 7.46
C THR A 127 -5.54 -1.23 7.60
N GLY A 128 -4.59 -2.14 7.43
CA GLY A 128 -3.18 -1.81 7.60
C GLY A 128 -2.24 -2.88 7.07
N CYS A 129 -0.97 -2.51 6.98
CA CYS A 129 0.15 -3.44 6.80
C CYS A 129 1.17 -3.18 7.90
N LYS A 130 1.85 -4.22 8.38
CA LYS A 130 2.88 -4.08 9.42
C LYS A 130 4.04 -5.04 9.25
N GLN A 131 5.19 -4.63 9.79
CA GLN A 131 6.43 -5.41 9.77
C GLN A 131 6.43 -6.57 10.77
N THR A 132 5.73 -6.42 11.90
CA THR A 132 5.70 -7.41 12.98
C THR A 132 4.28 -7.52 13.54
N SER A 133 3.93 -8.70 14.05
CA SER A 133 2.66 -8.98 14.73
C SER A 133 2.93 -9.60 16.09
N ASP A 134 2.06 -9.32 17.06
CA ASP A 134 2.04 -9.97 18.36
C ASP A 134 1.53 -11.42 18.28
N VAL A 135 0.88 -11.77 17.17
CA VAL A 135 0.45 -13.14 16.87
C VAL A 135 1.65 -13.93 16.35
N PRO A 136 2.03 -15.05 16.99
CA PRO A 136 3.11 -15.90 16.52
C PRO A 136 2.89 -16.31 15.06
N ALA A 137 3.94 -16.18 14.24
CA ALA A 137 3.89 -16.68 12.88
C ALA A 137 3.62 -18.19 12.88
N PRO A 138 2.81 -18.72 11.95
CA PRO A 138 2.62 -20.15 11.83
C PRO A 138 3.97 -20.83 11.63
N ALA A 139 4.15 -21.99 12.28
CA ALA A 139 5.36 -22.76 12.15
C ALA A 139 5.55 -23.14 10.67
N ARG A 140 6.64 -22.70 10.06
CA ARG A 140 6.99 -23.13 8.70
C ARG A 140 7.03 -24.66 8.71
N ALA A 141 6.20 -25.30 7.90
CA ALA A 141 6.31 -26.72 7.62
C ALA A 141 7.72 -26.97 7.08
N THR A 142 8.58 -27.52 7.92
CA THR A 142 9.94 -27.91 7.56
C THR A 142 9.79 -29.22 6.80
N ASN A 143 9.95 -29.16 5.47
CA ASN A 143 10.05 -30.34 4.63
C ASN A 143 11.46 -30.95 4.72
#